data_AF-A0A661W9J9-F1
#
_entry.id   AF-A0A661W9J9-F1
#
_cell.length_a   1.000
_cell.length_b   1.000
_cell.length_c   1.000
_cell.angle_alpha   90.00
_cell.angle_beta   90.00
_cell.angle_gamma   90.00
#
_symmetry.space_group_name_H-M   'P 1'
#
loop_
_entity.id
_entity.type
_entity.pdbx_description
1 polymer ?
#
loop_
_entity_poly.entity_id
_entity_poly.type
_entity_poly.pdbx_seq_one_letter_code
_entity_poly.pdbx_strand_id
1 'polypeptide(L)'
;RPEFARGILGLLGGTEINSSTLTEWLPAWENFFNIASEASRVDIRIHNARQAYYKSAIVEMLEGETPLNALYPLLLTWTLSAQSLPENQIIAWESACQLLKIGGEHFESRLKGLDHYLDTIEEMLEKMVISQGFEMAEIV
;
A
#
# COMPACT_ATOMS: atom_id res chain seq x y z
N ARG A 1 -12.36 -2.44 13.77
CA ARG A 1 -11.21 -3.23 14.27
C ARG A 1 -9.92 -2.56 13.78
N PRO A 2 -9.44 -1.48 14.46
CA PRO A 2 -8.25 -0.71 14.06
C PRO A 2 -6.94 -1.52 13.98
N GLU A 3 -6.89 -2.67 14.64
CA GLU A 3 -5.75 -3.59 14.69
C GLU A 3 -5.35 -4.15 13.32
N PHE A 4 -6.31 -4.43 12.42
CA PHE A 4 -6.02 -4.92 11.08
C PHE A 4 -5.37 -3.87 10.19
N ALA A 5 -5.85 -2.62 10.30
CA ALA A 5 -5.21 -1.49 9.62
C ALA A 5 -3.74 -1.32 10.04
N ARG A 6 -3.43 -1.53 11.32
CA ARG A 6 -2.03 -1.53 11.80
C ARG A 6 -1.24 -2.74 11.29
N GLY A 7 -1.86 -3.92 11.27
CA GLY A 7 -1.25 -5.15 10.78
C GLY A 7 -0.81 -5.04 9.32
N ILE A 8 -1.70 -4.58 8.44
CA ILE A 8 -1.36 -4.39 7.02
C ILE A 8 -0.29 -3.31 6.83
N LEU A 9 -0.32 -2.21 7.59
CA LEU A 9 0.73 -1.19 7.54
C LEU A 9 2.09 -1.76 7.96
N GLY A 10 2.13 -2.61 8.99
CA GLY A 10 3.34 -3.31 9.40
C GLY A 10 3.89 -4.23 8.30
N LEU A 11 3.01 -4.99 7.63
CA LEU A 11 3.38 -5.86 6.49
C LEU A 11 3.94 -5.06 5.30
N LEU A 12 3.41 -3.86 5.07
CA LEU A 12 3.89 -2.95 4.01
C LEU A 12 5.19 -2.23 4.36
N GLY A 13 5.80 -2.50 5.52
CA GLY A 13 7.05 -1.85 5.93
C GLY A 13 6.85 -0.53 6.64
N GLY A 14 5.64 -0.20 7.11
CA GLY A 14 5.36 1.03 7.84
C GLY A 14 6.14 1.17 9.15
N THR A 15 6.70 0.08 9.70
CA THR A 15 7.62 0.09 10.85
C THR A 15 9.02 0.57 10.52
N GLU A 16 9.39 0.59 9.24
CA GLU A 16 10.73 0.96 8.77
C GLU A 16 10.86 2.46 8.47
N ILE A 17 9.75 3.19 8.48
CA ILE A 17 9.67 4.58 8.04
C ILE A 17 8.90 5.46 9.03
N ASN A 18 8.90 6.76 8.78
CA ASN A 18 8.11 7.75 9.50
C ASN A 18 7.37 8.67 8.51
N SER A 19 6.56 9.60 9.02
CA SER A 19 5.80 10.52 8.18
C SER A 19 6.67 11.42 7.31
N SER A 20 7.84 11.87 7.79
CA SER A 20 8.74 12.72 6.99
C SER A 20 9.27 11.98 5.77
N THR A 21 9.55 10.68 5.90
CA THR A 21 9.96 9.82 4.78
C THR A 21 8.90 9.83 3.66
N LEU A 22 7.61 9.71 4.01
CA LEU A 22 6.52 9.75 3.03
C LEU A 22 6.39 11.13 2.37
N THR A 23 6.56 12.21 3.14
CA THR A 23 6.56 13.58 2.60
C THR A 23 7.70 13.79 1.60
N GLU A 24 8.89 13.27 1.89
CA GLU A 24 10.06 13.33 1.00
C GLU A 24 9.88 12.55 -0.30
N TRP A 25 9.02 11.52 -0.31
CA TRP A 25 8.70 10.75 -1.50
C TRP A 25 7.72 11.43 -2.46
N LEU A 26 6.90 12.37 -1.98
CA LEU A 26 5.87 13.02 -2.80
C LEU A 26 6.38 13.60 -4.12
N PRO A 27 7.49 14.37 -4.18
CA PRO A 27 7.97 14.92 -5.45
C PRO A 27 8.35 13.83 -6.46
N ALA A 28 8.98 12.75 -6.01
CA ALA A 28 9.35 11.63 -6.87
C ALA A 28 8.11 10.87 -7.35
N TRP A 29 7.16 10.62 -6.46
CA TRP A 29 5.86 10.03 -6.79
C TRP A 29 5.09 10.86 -7.83
N GLU A 30 5.01 12.18 -7.66
CA GLU A 30 4.32 13.07 -8.59
C GLU A 30 4.93 13.02 -9.99
N ASN A 31 6.27 13.04 -10.06
CA ASN A 31 6.98 12.92 -11.33
C ASN A 31 6.70 11.57 -12.01
N PHE A 32 6.74 10.47 -11.26
CA PHE A 32 6.41 9.14 -11.77
C PHE A 32 4.98 9.08 -12.31
N PHE A 33 4.02 9.58 -11.55
CA PHE A 33 2.61 9.58 -11.94
C PHE A 33 2.40 10.36 -13.24
N ASN A 34 3.03 11.54 -13.38
CA ASN A 34 2.94 12.35 -14.59
C ASN A 34 3.48 11.61 -15.82
N ILE A 35 4.70 11.09 -15.75
CA ILE A 35 5.32 10.38 -16.87
C ILE A 35 4.52 9.12 -17.22
N ALA A 36 4.13 8.34 -16.20
CA ALA A 36 3.35 7.12 -16.38
C ALA A 36 1.99 7.39 -17.02
N SER A 37 1.34 8.52 -16.70
CA SER A 37 0.02 8.86 -17.23
C SER A 37 -0.01 9.09 -18.74
N GLU A 38 1.15 9.33 -19.35
CA GLU A 38 1.32 9.47 -20.80
C GLU A 38 1.68 8.13 -21.49
N ALA A 39 1.95 7.08 -20.72
CA ALA A 39 2.33 5.78 -21.26
C ALA A 39 1.13 5.06 -21.91
N SER A 40 1.37 4.48 -23.08
CA SER A 40 0.32 3.86 -23.93
C SER A 40 -0.43 2.67 -23.30
N ARG A 41 0.11 2.06 -22.23
CA ARG A 41 -0.46 0.88 -21.56
C ARG A 41 -0.49 1.04 -20.04
N VAL A 42 -0.71 2.25 -19.55
CA VAL A 42 -0.82 2.50 -18.12
C VAL A 42 -2.18 2.05 -17.57
N ASP A 43 -2.21 1.60 -16.32
CA ASP A 43 -3.45 1.35 -15.57
C ASP A 43 -4.32 2.62 -15.54
N ILE A 44 -5.63 2.47 -15.76
CA ILE A 44 -6.59 3.60 -15.81
C ILE A 44 -6.63 4.42 -14.50
N ARG A 45 -6.15 3.86 -13.39
CA ARG A 45 -5.99 4.56 -12.12
C ARG A 45 -4.89 5.61 -12.19
N ILE A 46 -3.90 5.48 -13.07
CA ILE A 46 -2.81 6.44 -13.27
C ILE A 46 -3.12 7.35 -14.47
N HIS A 47 -4.38 7.76 -14.60
CA HIS A 47 -4.77 8.79 -15.56
C HIS A 47 -4.46 10.18 -14.98
N ASN A 48 -3.95 11.11 -15.80
CA ASN A 48 -3.52 12.45 -15.37
C ASN A 48 -4.58 13.19 -14.52
N ALA A 49 -5.86 13.14 -14.94
CA ALA A 49 -6.98 13.74 -14.21
C ALA A 49 -7.17 13.23 -12.75
N ARG A 50 -6.59 12.08 -12.39
CA ARG A 50 -6.65 11.50 -11.03
C ARG A 50 -5.49 11.92 -10.14
N GLN A 51 -4.43 12.52 -10.69
CA GLN A 51 -3.24 12.85 -9.92
C GLN A 51 -3.56 13.79 -8.75
N ALA A 52 -4.29 14.88 -9.02
CA ALA A 52 -4.69 15.84 -7.99
C ALA A 52 -5.54 15.18 -6.89
N TYR A 53 -6.45 14.28 -7.26
CA TYR A 53 -7.26 13.51 -6.31
C TYR A 53 -6.40 12.68 -5.36
N TYR A 54 -5.45 11.91 -5.89
CA TYR A 54 -4.55 11.11 -5.05
C TYR A 54 -3.63 11.98 -4.21
N LYS A 55 -3.06 13.04 -4.79
CA LYS A 55 -2.15 13.95 -4.08
C LYS A 55 -2.85 14.59 -2.88
N SER A 56 -4.05 15.15 -3.09
CA SER A 56 -4.83 15.74 -2.00
C SER A 56 -5.13 14.71 -0.90
N ALA A 57 -5.58 13.50 -1.26
CA ALA A 57 -5.84 12.47 -0.27
C ALA A 57 -4.58 12.07 0.53
N ILE A 58 -3.43 11.94 -0.12
CA ILE A 58 -2.16 11.59 0.52
C ILE A 58 -1.71 12.72 1.46
N VAL A 59 -1.78 13.98 1.02
CA VAL A 59 -1.40 15.15 1.83
C VAL A 59 -2.29 15.27 3.07
N GLU A 60 -3.61 15.16 2.91
CA GLU A 60 -4.55 15.20 4.04
C GLU A 60 -4.30 14.06 5.04
N MET A 61 -3.95 12.85 4.56
CA MET A 61 -3.57 11.75 5.44
C MET A 61 -2.29 12.06 6.22
N LEU A 62 -1.27 12.64 5.56
CA LEU A 62 0.01 12.99 6.18
C LEU A 62 -0.11 14.09 7.25
N GLU A 63 -1.04 15.02 7.07
CA GLU A 63 -1.31 16.12 8.02
C GLU A 63 -2.29 15.70 9.14
N GLY A 64 -2.98 14.58 8.97
CA GLY A 64 -3.96 14.06 9.92
C GLY A 64 -3.37 13.32 11.13
N GLU A 65 -4.26 12.74 11.94
CA GLU A 65 -3.90 12.03 13.19
C GLU A 65 -3.09 10.75 12.97
N THR A 66 -3.17 10.18 11.76
CA THR A 66 -2.52 8.90 11.42
C THR A 66 -1.73 9.00 10.10
N PRO A 67 -0.60 9.74 10.08
CA PRO A 67 0.15 10.04 8.87
C PRO A 67 0.58 8.83 8.04
N LEU A 68 0.92 7.72 8.70
CA LEU A 68 1.36 6.50 8.03
C LEU A 68 0.25 5.80 7.22
N ASN A 69 -1.02 6.17 7.39
CA ASN A 69 -2.09 5.68 6.52
C ASN A 69 -1.87 6.08 5.06
N ALA A 70 -1.13 7.16 4.81
CA ALA A 70 -0.74 7.60 3.47
C ALA A 70 0.15 6.59 2.73
N LEU A 71 0.83 5.67 3.43
CA LEU A 71 1.75 4.69 2.84
C LEU A 71 1.07 3.85 1.76
N TYR A 72 -0.11 3.29 2.05
CA TYR A 72 -0.78 2.41 1.10
C TYR A 72 -1.19 3.10 -0.21
N PRO A 73 -1.96 4.21 -0.21
CA PRO A 73 -2.34 4.88 -1.46
C PRO A 73 -1.13 5.42 -2.24
N LEU A 74 -0.10 5.92 -1.55
CA LEU A 74 1.14 6.37 -2.17
C LEU A 74 1.85 5.19 -2.85
N LEU A 75 2.16 4.12 -2.12
CA LEU A 75 2.88 2.96 -2.64
C LEU A 75 2.12 2.26 -3.77
N LEU A 76 0.80 2.11 -3.64
CA LEU A 76 -0.04 1.51 -4.68
C LEU A 76 0.05 2.29 -5.99
N THR A 77 -0.19 3.60 -5.95
CA THR A 77 -0.18 4.42 -7.16
C THR A 77 1.23 4.61 -7.72
N TRP A 78 2.25 4.63 -6.86
CA TRP A 78 3.65 4.61 -7.30
C TRP A 78 3.98 3.32 -8.05
N THR A 79 3.56 2.18 -7.51
CA THR A 79 3.83 0.85 -8.11
C THR A 79 3.12 0.71 -9.45
N LEU A 80 1.86 1.13 -9.56
CA LEU A 80 1.14 1.15 -10.84
C LEU A 80 1.80 2.07 -11.88
N SER A 81 2.34 3.21 -11.42
CA SER A 81 3.11 4.09 -12.30
C SER A 81 4.39 3.39 -12.76
N ALA A 82 5.16 2.81 -11.84
CA ALA A 82 6.42 2.12 -12.11
C ALA A 82 6.25 0.95 -13.11
N GLN A 83 5.16 0.19 -13.03
CA GLN A 83 4.85 -0.90 -13.98
C GLN A 83 4.74 -0.45 -15.44
N SER A 84 4.45 0.83 -15.69
CA SER A 84 4.33 1.39 -17.03
C SER A 84 5.60 2.07 -17.56
N LEU A 85 6.64 2.14 -16.71
CA LEU A 85 7.89 2.83 -17.01
C LEU A 85 9.03 1.81 -17.24
N PRO A 86 10.06 2.17 -18.03
CA PRO A 86 11.27 1.35 -18.15
C PRO A 86 12.05 1.25 -16.84
N GLU A 87 12.82 0.17 -16.66
CA GLU A 87 13.59 -0.13 -15.44
C GLU A 87 14.55 1.00 -15.02
N ASN A 88 15.18 1.68 -15.99
CA ASN A 88 16.07 2.81 -15.70
C ASN A 88 15.35 4.06 -15.19
N GLN A 89 14.01 4.09 -15.22
CA GLN A 89 13.20 5.21 -14.73
C GLN A 89 12.53 4.93 -13.38
N ILE A 90 12.68 3.72 -12.82
CA ILE A 90 11.98 3.32 -11.59
C ILE A 90 12.84 3.31 -10.32
N ILE A 91 14.08 3.78 -10.41
CA ILE A 91 15.09 3.73 -9.32
C ILE A 91 14.59 4.31 -7.99
N ALA A 92 13.83 5.40 -8.01
CA ALA A 92 13.29 6.01 -6.79
C ALA A 92 12.25 5.11 -6.10
N TRP A 93 11.39 4.45 -6.89
CA TRP A 93 10.43 3.46 -6.38
C TRP A 93 11.15 2.22 -5.85
N GLU A 94 12.17 1.72 -6.55
CA GLU A 94 12.98 0.59 -6.06
C GLU A 94 13.66 0.90 -4.73
N SER A 95 14.22 2.11 -4.60
CA SER A 95 14.84 2.59 -3.36
C SER A 95 13.83 2.67 -2.21
N ALA A 96 12.60 3.12 -2.49
CA ALA A 96 11.51 3.11 -1.51
C ALA A 96 11.14 1.67 -1.09
N CYS A 97 11.01 0.74 -2.04
CA CYS A 97 10.74 -0.68 -1.78
C CYS A 97 11.85 -1.36 -0.95
N GLN A 98 13.12 -0.99 -1.17
CA GLN A 98 14.24 -1.44 -0.36
C GLN A 98 14.14 -0.93 1.08
N LEU A 99 13.83 0.36 1.27
CA LEU A 99 13.66 0.95 2.60
C LEU A 99 12.50 0.29 3.37
N LEU A 100 11.39 -0.01 2.69
CA LEU A 100 10.23 -0.70 3.27
C LEU A 100 10.50 -2.18 3.59
N LYS A 101 11.61 -2.75 3.10
CA LYS A 101 11.95 -4.16 3.30
C LYS A 101 10.82 -5.10 2.84
N ILE A 102 10.23 -4.81 1.68
CA ILE A 102 9.10 -5.58 1.11
C ILE A 102 9.52 -6.58 0.03
N GLY A 103 10.81 -6.59 -0.34
CA GLY A 103 11.38 -7.50 -1.34
C GLY A 103 12.73 -8.07 -0.92
N GLY A 104 13.44 -8.67 -1.88
CA GLY A 104 14.77 -9.25 -1.65
C GLY A 104 14.78 -10.31 -0.56
N GLU A 105 15.72 -10.22 0.38
CA GLU A 105 15.84 -11.17 1.50
C GLU A 105 14.65 -11.15 2.48
N HIS A 106 13.84 -10.08 2.46
CA HIS A 106 12.68 -9.94 3.34
C HIS A 106 11.39 -10.49 2.71
N PHE A 107 11.39 -10.81 1.42
CA PHE A 107 10.16 -11.21 0.71
C PHE A 107 9.47 -12.42 1.37
N GLU A 108 10.23 -13.47 1.68
CA GLU A 108 9.71 -14.70 2.30
C GLU A 108 9.10 -14.45 3.69
N SER A 109 9.72 -13.58 4.51
CA SER A 109 9.19 -13.25 5.83
C SER A 109 7.93 -12.39 5.74
N ARG A 110 7.87 -11.46 4.77
CA ARG A 110 6.67 -10.67 4.48
C ARG A 110 5.52 -11.52 3.98
N LEU A 111 5.79 -12.49 3.10
CA LEU A 111 4.79 -13.40 2.58
C LEU A 111 4.19 -14.28 3.69
N LYS A 112 5.03 -14.85 4.56
CA LYS A 112 4.56 -15.59 5.75
C LYS A 112 3.77 -14.72 6.73
N GLY A 113 4.18 -13.47 6.91
CA GLY A 113 3.44 -12.51 7.72
C GLY A 113 2.06 -12.20 7.15
N LEU A 114 1.94 -12.11 5.81
CA LEU A 114 0.66 -11.91 5.12
C LEU A 114 -0.26 -13.11 5.29
N ASP A 115 0.27 -14.33 5.11
CA ASP A 115 -0.47 -15.59 5.31
C ASP A 115 -1.09 -15.64 6.71
N HIS A 116 -0.26 -15.47 7.75
CA HIS A 116 -0.72 -15.43 9.15
C HIS A 116 -1.74 -14.30 9.43
N TYR A 117 -1.57 -13.15 8.78
CA TYR A 117 -2.50 -12.04 8.91
C TYR A 117 -3.88 -12.37 8.30
N LEU A 118 -3.91 -13.06 7.16
CA LEU A 118 -5.16 -13.51 6.54
C LEU A 118 -5.85 -14.57 7.39
N ASP A 119 -5.12 -15.55 7.94
CA ASP A 119 -5.66 -16.54 8.88
C ASP A 119 -6.32 -15.85 10.09
N THR A 120 -5.67 -14.81 10.62
CA THR A 120 -6.20 -14.05 11.78
C THR A 120 -7.51 -13.33 11.43
N ILE A 121 -7.63 -12.82 10.20
CA ILE A 121 -8.88 -12.22 9.72
C ILE A 121 -9.96 -13.28 9.58
N GLU A 122 -9.64 -14.42 8.98
CA GLU A 122 -10.56 -15.53 8.79
C GLU A 122 -11.12 -15.99 10.14
N GLU A 123 -10.26 -16.35 11.09
CA GLU A 123 -10.67 -16.75 12.44
C GLU A 123 -11.57 -15.71 13.12
N MET A 124 -11.29 -14.42 12.91
CA MET A 124 -12.12 -13.35 13.47
C MET A 124 -13.50 -13.34 12.83
N LEU A 125 -13.59 -13.45 11.50
CA LEU A 125 -14.86 -13.49 10.78
C LEU A 125 -15.69 -14.71 11.20
N GLU A 126 -15.07 -15.89 11.32
CA GLU A 126 -15.73 -17.10 11.82
C GLU A 126 -16.31 -16.90 13.24
N LYS A 127 -15.51 -16.34 14.16
CA LYS A 127 -15.96 -16.04 15.53
C LYS A 127 -17.13 -15.05 15.53
N MET A 128 -17.11 -14.06 14.62
CA MET A 128 -18.22 -13.10 14.49
C MET A 128 -19.49 -13.77 13.97
N VAL A 129 -19.39 -14.62 12.97
CA VAL A 129 -20.49 -15.40 12.40
C VAL A 129 -21.14 -16.28 13.48
N ILE A 130 -20.32 -17.06 14.20
CA ILE A 130 -20.77 -17.93 15.28
C ILE A 130 -21.47 -17.11 16.39
N SER A 131 -20.94 -15.93 16.73
CA SER A 131 -21.56 -15.05 17.74
C SER A 131 -22.94 -14.52 17.35
N GLN A 132 -23.26 -14.49 16.06
CA GLN A 132 -24.57 -14.11 15.53
C GLN A 132 -25.52 -15.32 15.39
N GLY A 133 -25.07 -16.52 15.74
CA GLY A 133 -25.89 -17.74 15.74
C GLY A 133 -25.93 -18.50 14.42
N PHE A 134 -25.05 -18.18 13.47
CA PHE A 134 -24.88 -18.93 12.22
C PHE A 134 -23.89 -20.09 12.41
N GLU A 135 -24.13 -21.21 11.73
CA GLU A 135 -23.14 -22.28 11.64
C GLU A 135 -22.22 -22.07 10.43
N MET A 136 -20.93 -22.41 10.56
CA MET A 136 -19.97 -22.26 9.45
C MET A 136 -20.38 -23.06 8.20
N ALA A 137 -21.08 -24.18 8.37
CA ALA A 137 -21.59 -25.00 7.27
C ALA A 137 -22.69 -24.31 6.43
N GLU A 138 -23.29 -23.22 6.92
CA GLU A 138 -24.35 -22.48 6.21
C GLU A 138 -23.80 -21.40 5.25
N ILE A 139 -22.49 -21.15 5.27
CA ILE A 139 -21.83 -20.04 4.57
C ILE A 139 -20.88 -20.51 3.45
N VAL A 140 -20.59 -21.82 3.39
CA VAL A 140 -19.71 -22.45 2.38
C VAL A 140 -20.51 -22.95 1.17
#